data_AF-A0A141RAF0-F1
#
_entry.id   AF-A0A141RAF0-F1
#
_cell.length_a   1.000
_cell.length_b   1.000
_cell.length_c   1.000
_cell.angle_alpha   90.00
_cell.angle_beta   90.00
_cell.angle_gamma   90.00
#
_symmetry.space_group_name_H-M   'P 1'
#
loop_
_entity.id
_entity.type
_entity.pdbx_description
1 polymer ?
#
loop_
_entity_poly.entity_id
_entity_poly.type
_entity_poly.pdbx_seq_one_letter_code
_entity_poly.pdbx_strand_id
1 'polypeptide(L)' 'MVIIGAGPGGYEAANVAAAGGVDVTVVEETGIGGAAVLTDCVPSKTLIATAEVTATLRRAPELGLRQTHKFE' A
#
# COMPACT_ATOMS: atom_id res chain seq x y z
N MET A 1 8.46 -21.46 -15.80
CA MET A 1 7.06 -21.32 -15.29
C MET A 1 6.56 -19.93 -15.68
N VAL A 2 5.29 -19.79 -16.05
CA VAL A 2 4.71 -18.48 -16.39
C VAL A 2 3.60 -18.14 -15.41
N ILE A 3 3.65 -16.95 -14.84
CA ILE A 3 2.63 -16.40 -13.94
C ILE A 3 1.99 -15.19 -14.63
N ILE A 4 0.66 -15.18 -14.71
CA ILE A 4 -0.12 -14.09 -15.27
C ILE A 4 -0.75 -13.34 -14.10
N GLY A 5 -0.36 -12.08 -13.92
CA GLY A 5 -0.72 -11.21 -12.82
C GLY A 5 0.40 -11.09 -11.77
N ALA A 6 0.82 -9.86 -11.47
CA ALA A 6 1.84 -9.53 -10.46
C ALA A 6 1.22 -8.98 -9.16
N GLY A 7 -0.03 -9.34 -8.86
CA GLY A 7 -0.67 -9.09 -7.57
C GLY A 7 -0.04 -9.92 -6.43
N PRO A 8 -0.51 -9.77 -5.18
CA PRO A 8 0.08 -10.41 -4.01
C PRO A 8 0.25 -11.93 -4.14
N GLY A 9 -0.76 -12.64 -4.66
CA GLY A 9 -0.63 -14.07 -4.91
C GLY A 9 0.37 -14.41 -6.03
N GLY A 10 0.41 -13.59 -7.08
CA GLY A 10 1.24 -13.85 -8.27
C GLY A 10 2.72 -13.59 -8.02
N TYR A 11 3.06 -12.43 -7.44
CA TYR A 11 4.46 -12.13 -7.14
C TYR A 11 5.00 -13.03 -6.01
N GLU A 12 4.18 -13.40 -5.01
CA GLU A 12 4.65 -14.35 -3.97
C GLU A 12 4.86 -15.75 -4.53
N ALA A 13 3.96 -16.24 -5.39
CA ALA A 13 4.17 -17.50 -6.10
C ALA A 13 5.46 -17.45 -6.96
N ALA A 14 5.72 -16.31 -7.61
CA ALA A 14 6.95 -16.11 -8.38
C ALA A 14 8.19 -16.16 -7.50
N ASN A 15 8.18 -15.46 -6.36
CA ASN A 15 9.29 -15.43 -5.40
C ASN A 15 9.61 -16.82 -4.86
N VAL A 16 8.58 -17.57 -4.43
CA VAL A 16 8.76 -18.92 -3.88
C VAL A 16 9.33 -19.87 -4.93
N ALA A 17 8.81 -19.83 -6.17
CA ALA A 17 9.30 -20.70 -7.23
C ALA A 17 10.72 -20.33 -7.69
N ALA A 18 11.04 -19.04 -7.80
CA ALA A 18 12.38 -18.56 -8.11
C ALA A 18 13.39 -18.95 -7.02
N ALA A 19 13.01 -18.86 -5.74
CA ALA A 19 13.83 -19.34 -4.63
C ALA A 19 14.08 -20.87 -4.69
N GLY A 20 13.16 -21.62 -5.28
CA GLY A 20 13.31 -23.04 -5.59
C GLY A 20 14.15 -23.34 -6.84
N GLY A 21 14.74 -22.33 -7.49
CA GLY A 21 15.57 -22.48 -8.69
C GLY A 21 14.78 -22.63 -9.99
N VAL A 22 13.47 -22.38 -9.98
CA VAL A 22 12.65 -22.38 -11.20
C VAL A 22 12.88 -21.07 -11.95
N ASP A 23 13.09 -21.14 -13.26
CA ASP A 23 13.04 -19.95 -14.11
C ASP A 23 11.58 -19.49 -14.29
N VAL A 24 11.28 -18.27 -13.86
CA VAL A 24 9.92 -17.73 -13.77
C VAL A 24 9.80 -16.47 -14.62
N THR A 25 8.80 -16.43 -15.49
CA THR A 25 8.38 -15.21 -16.18
C THR A 25 7.05 -14.74 -15.60
N VAL A 26 6.99 -13.49 -15.17
CA VAL A 26 5.75 -12.84 -14.70
C VAL A 26 5.29 -11.85 -15.76
N VAL A 27 4.01 -11.89 -16.11
CA VAL A 27 3.38 -10.96 -17.05
C VAL A 27 2.29 -10.17 -16.32
N GLU A 28 2.38 -8.85 -16.38
CA GLU A 28 1.44 -7.92 -15.75
C GLU A 28 1.22 -6.71 -16.67
N GLU A 29 -0.02 -6.23 -16.73
CA GLU A 29 -0.43 -5.10 -17.58
C GLU A 29 -0.50 -3.79 -16.79
N THR A 30 -1.07 -3.84 -15.58
CA THR A 30 -1.50 -2.65 -14.82
C THR A 30 -0.45 -2.12 -13.85
N GLY A 31 0.43 -2.99 -13.36
CA GLY A 31 1.55 -2.62 -12.49
C GLY A 31 1.85 -3.65 -11.40
N ILE A 32 3.10 -3.65 -10.93
CA ILE A 32 3.56 -4.60 -9.91
C ILE A 32 2.82 -4.38 -8.59
N GLY A 33 2.44 -5.48 -7.94
CA GLY A 33 1.68 -5.48 -6.68
C GLY A 33 0.17 -5.58 -6.87
N GLY A 34 -0.33 -5.37 -8.09
CA GLY A 34 -1.75 -5.47 -8.43
C GLY A 34 -2.65 -4.55 -7.60
N ALA A 35 -3.95 -4.87 -7.53
CA ALA A 35 -4.93 -4.02 -6.86
C ALA A 35 -4.58 -3.69 -5.40
N ALA A 36 -4.12 -4.70 -4.63
CA ALA A 36 -3.76 -4.53 -3.22
C ALA A 36 -2.78 -3.36 -2.99
N VAL A 37 -1.76 -3.24 -3.84
CA VAL A 37 -0.74 -2.19 -3.74
C VAL A 37 -1.19 -0.90 -4.43
N LEU A 38 -1.81 -1.00 -5.60
CA LEU A 38 -2.04 0.16 -6.46
C LEU A 38 -3.32 0.92 -6.11
N THR A 39 -4.40 0.23 -5.74
CA THR A 39 -5.75 0.82 -5.70
C THR A 39 -6.66 0.35 -4.57
N ASP A 40 -6.23 -0.61 -3.75
CA ASP A 40 -7.07 -1.21 -2.70
C ASP A 40 -6.50 -0.95 -1.30
N CYS A 41 -5.94 -1.95 -0.64
CA CYS A 41 -5.70 -1.90 0.79
C CYS A 41 -4.55 -0.96 1.17
N VAL A 42 -3.48 -0.87 0.37
CA VAL A 42 -2.33 0.00 0.66
C VAL A 42 -2.73 1.48 0.58
N PRO A 43 -3.31 2.00 -0.52
CA PRO A 43 -3.75 3.40 -0.58
C PRO A 43 -4.83 3.71 0.47
N SER A 44 -5.76 2.76 0.70
CA SER A 44 -6.81 2.94 1.71
C SER A 44 -6.23 3.12 3.11
N LYS A 45 -5.19 2.36 3.48
CA LYS A 45 -4.54 2.49 4.79
C LYS A 45 -3.75 3.78 4.95
N THR A 46 -3.12 4.29 3.89
CA THR A 46 -2.51 5.62 3.90
C THR A 46 -3.56 6.70 4.20
N LEU A 47 -4.70 6.67 3.48
CA LEU A 47 -5.78 7.63 3.68
C LEU A 47 -6.38 7.54 5.09
N ILE A 48 -6.61 6.34 5.60
CA ILE A 48 -7.11 6.13 6.97
C ILE A 48 -6.14 6.73 8.00
N ALA A 49 -4.84 6.44 7.90
CA ALA A 49 -3.85 6.98 8.83
C ALA A 49 -3.80 8.52 8.80
N THR A 50 -3.85 9.12 7.60
CA THR A 50 -3.93 10.59 7.46
C THR A 50 -5.21 11.15 8.09
N ALA A 51 -6.34 10.48 7.90
CA ALA A 51 -7.61 10.89 8.48
C ALA A 51 -7.60 10.81 10.01
N GLU A 52 -7.02 9.76 10.59
CA GLU A 52 -6.87 9.59 12.05
C GLU A 52 -6.01 10.71 12.67
N VAL A 53 -4.88 11.04 12.04
CA VAL A 53 -4.03 12.16 12.49
C VAL A 53 -4.81 13.47 12.39
N THR A 54 -5.51 13.70 11.27
CA THR A 54 -6.31 14.92 11.08
C THR A 54 -7.42 15.04 12.12
N ALA A 55 -8.13 13.95 12.43
CA ALA A 55 -9.17 13.93 13.45
C ALA A 55 -8.60 14.19 14.85
N THR A 56 -7.39 13.70 15.13
CA THR A 56 -6.68 13.98 16.38
C THR A 56 -6.27 15.45 16.48
N LEU A 57 -5.70 16.01 15.42
CA LEU A 57 -5.34 17.43 15.37
C LEU A 57 -6.55 18.36 15.52
N ARG A 58 -7.72 17.98 15.00
CA ARG A 58 -8.97 18.73 15.18
C ARG A 58 -9.42 18.80 16.64
N ARG A 59 -9.14 17.79 17.46
CA ARG A 59 -9.47 17.75 18.90
C ARG A 59 -8.37 18.33 19.79
N ALA A 60 -7.18 18.59 19.24
CA ALA A 60 -6.04 19.13 19.98
C ALA A 60 -6.35 20.42 20.78
N PRO A 61 -7.22 21.36 20.31
CA PRO A 61 -7.59 22.54 21.09
C PRO A 61 -8.25 22.23 22.44
N GLU A 62 -8.99 21.13 22.56
CA GLU A 62 -9.62 20.69 23.82
C GLU A 62 -8.58 20.29 24.88
N LEU A 63 -7.38 19.94 24.42
CA LEU A 63 -6.24 19.58 25.27
C LEU A 63 -5.31 20.79 25.51
N GLY A 64 -5.71 22.00 25.11
CA GLY A 64 -4.89 23.20 25.22
C GLY A 64 -3.78 23.32 24.16
N LEU A 65 -3.71 22.40 23.20
CA LEU A 65 -2.74 22.41 22.11
C LEU A 65 -3.25 23.26 20.95
N ARG A 66 -2.46 24.26 20.53
CA ARG A 66 -2.77 25.13 19.39
C ARG A 66 -1.80 24.84 18.26
N GLN A 67 -2.31 24.74 17.03
CA GLN A 67 -1.46 24.65 15.85
C GLN A 67 -0.73 25.98 15.66
N THR A 68 0.60 25.95 15.64
CA THR A 68 1.46 27.12 15.47
C THR A 68 1.72 27.47 14.00
N HIS A 69 1.48 26.53 13.08
CA HIS A 69 1.58 26.73 11.63
C HIS A 69 0.39 26.09 10.90
N LYS A 70 -0.18 26.82 9.95
CA LYS A 70 -1.12 26.28 8.96
C LYS A 70 -0.30 25.77 7.78
N PHE A 71 -0.56 24.54 7.35
CA PHE A 71 -0.10 24.06 6.05
C PHE A 71 -1.03 24.66 5.01
N GLU A 72 -0.53 25.61 4.21
CA GLU A 72 -1.19 26.10 2.99
C GLU A 72 -0.98 25.11 1.83
#